data_AF-A0A3M1TQX0-F1
#
_entry.id   AF-A0A3M1TQX0-F1
#
_cell.length_a   1.000
_cell.length_b   1.000
_cell.length_c   1.000
_cell.angle_alpha   90.00
_cell.angle_beta   90.00
_cell.angle_gamma   90.00
#
_symmetry.space_group_name_H-M   'P 1'
#
loop_
_entity.id
_entity.type
_entity.pdbx_description
1 polymer ?
#
loop_
_entity_poly.entity_id
_entity_poly.type
_entity_poly.pdbx_seq_one_letter_code
_entity_poly.pdbx_strand_id
1 'polypeptide(L)'
;MEAALHRRRSSQGPLGQRLHLSLPGPAQPRLRPRFHGPRRPRRDRGRHHQLQEELADVNAASAAPPRLSPSVAAAQGRARSEPFSVQARASGLSVAALAAPEEADAVRVGLPSPGEGGFTLLELLLVLVLLGILALLVAPRFAGARSAGALEAQARAAVALARKARALAAAEGRTYLLRIDPVHRTLRLARRRDPLAAPGDEDAPELDLGGDAVGWSAPLPFREGVVLRRVERGAPEAPVAVDPGQDFDLRFFPDGTGEDALLVFSLAGADEERWVRFDAALGLARLAEPEAAP
;
A
#
# COMPACT_ATOMS: atom_id res chain seq x y z
N MET A 1 33.72 42.25 53.07
CA MET A 1 33.64 40.84 53.51
C MET A 1 32.92 40.06 52.43
N GLU A 2 33.49 39.82 51.24
CA GLU A 2 34.77 39.18 50.91
C GLU A 2 34.72 37.64 50.98
N ALA A 3 35.34 37.01 49.97
CA ALA A 3 35.59 35.58 49.71
C ALA A 3 34.43 34.78 49.06
N ALA A 4 34.40 34.60 47.73
CA ALA A 4 35.30 33.80 46.87
C ALA A 4 35.16 32.29 47.06
N LEU A 5 34.76 31.56 46.01
CA LEU A 5 35.22 30.19 45.71
C LEU A 5 34.91 29.85 44.24
N HIS A 6 35.82 30.26 43.36
CA HIS A 6 35.94 29.74 41.99
C HIS A 6 36.44 28.28 42.03
N ARG A 7 35.62 27.33 41.57
CA ARG A 7 36.08 25.97 41.24
C ARG A 7 36.74 25.96 39.86
N ARG A 8 38.07 25.97 39.86
CA ARG A 8 38.91 25.56 38.73
C ARG A 8 38.65 24.09 38.41
N ARG A 9 38.21 23.78 37.18
CA ARG A 9 38.30 22.42 36.61
C ARG A 9 39.68 22.27 35.97
N SER A 10 40.49 21.39 36.54
CA SER A 10 41.78 20.95 36.02
C SER A 10 41.57 20.00 34.85
N SER A 11 41.99 20.42 33.66
CA SER A 11 42.17 19.58 32.47
C SER A 11 43.61 19.04 32.46
N GLN A 12 43.86 17.95 33.19
CA GLN A 12 45.10 17.17 33.09
C GLN A 12 44.77 15.69 33.25
N GLY A 13 44.27 15.09 32.17
CA GLY A 13 44.33 13.65 31.97
C GLY A 13 45.59 13.31 31.17
N PRO A 14 46.29 12.20 31.47
CA PRO A 14 47.55 11.85 30.82
C PRO A 14 47.31 11.37 29.38
N LEU A 15 47.62 12.22 28.41
CA LEU A 15 47.88 11.82 27.03
C LEU A 15 49.18 11.00 27.01
N GLY A 16 49.11 9.70 26.74
CA GLY A 16 50.35 8.93 26.55
C GLY A 16 50.31 7.40 26.55
N GLN A 17 49.16 6.73 26.67
CA GLN A 17 49.17 5.26 26.50
C GLN A 17 49.23 4.90 25.00
N ARG A 18 50.44 4.59 24.54
CA ARG A 18 50.70 3.88 23.28
C ARG A 18 50.10 2.47 23.39
N LEU A 19 48.93 2.28 22.81
CA LEU A 19 48.37 0.95 22.56
C LEU A 19 49.23 0.25 21.50
N HIS A 20 50.08 -0.68 21.94
CA HIS A 20 50.74 -1.65 21.06
C HIS A 20 49.70 -2.68 20.60
N LEU A 21 49.09 -2.43 19.44
CA LEU A 21 48.31 -3.43 18.73
C LEU A 21 49.27 -4.35 17.96
N SER A 22 49.50 -5.55 18.49
CA SER A 22 50.17 -6.63 17.77
C SER A 22 49.25 -7.13 16.66
N LEU A 23 49.51 -6.71 15.42
CA LEU A 23 48.84 -7.26 14.24
C LEU A 23 49.38 -8.67 13.95
N PRO A 24 48.52 -9.71 13.83
CA PRO A 24 48.92 -11.01 13.33
C PRO A 24 49.32 -10.91 11.85
N GLY A 25 50.46 -11.54 11.52
CA GLY A 25 51.17 -11.41 10.25
C GLY A 25 50.40 -11.89 9.00
N PRO A 26 50.91 -11.54 7.80
CA PRO A 26 50.22 -11.81 6.54
C PRO A 26 50.30 -13.30 6.19
N ALA A 27 49.16 -13.98 6.33
CA ALA A 27 48.93 -15.26 5.68
C ALA A 27 48.79 -15.04 4.16
N GLN A 28 49.78 -15.56 3.46
CA GLN A 28 49.91 -15.91 2.03
C GLN A 28 48.75 -15.61 1.06
N PRO A 29 49.06 -15.14 -0.16
CA PRO A 29 48.06 -14.88 -1.20
C PRO A 29 47.50 -16.18 -1.77
N ARG A 30 46.22 -16.47 -1.48
CA ARG A 30 45.45 -17.48 -2.22
C ARG A 30 45.05 -16.91 -3.58
N LEU A 31 45.50 -17.61 -4.61
CA LEU A 31 45.23 -17.41 -6.03
C LEU A 31 43.73 -17.16 -6.30
N ARG A 32 43.41 -16.03 -6.96
CA ARG A 32 42.07 -15.78 -7.51
C ARG A 32 41.91 -16.51 -8.85
N PRO A 33 40.77 -17.17 -9.11
CA PRO A 33 40.44 -17.66 -10.44
C PRO A 33 40.14 -16.48 -11.38
N ARG A 34 40.77 -16.48 -12.55
CA ARG A 34 40.50 -15.55 -13.66
C ARG A 34 39.11 -15.82 -14.22
N PHE A 35 38.13 -15.01 -13.83
CA PHE A 35 36.86 -14.92 -14.55
C PHE A 35 37.06 -14.03 -15.80
N HIS A 36 36.96 -14.64 -16.98
CA HIS A 36 36.73 -13.94 -18.24
C HIS A 36 35.26 -13.50 -18.28
N GLY A 37 35.01 -12.22 -18.01
CA GLY A 37 33.72 -11.58 -18.27
C GLY A 37 33.65 -11.05 -19.71
N PRO A 38 32.48 -11.09 -20.38
CA PRO A 38 32.32 -10.56 -21.72
C PRO A 38 32.49 -9.04 -21.76
N ARG A 39 33.26 -8.57 -22.75
CA ARG A 39 33.51 -7.15 -23.03
C ARG A 39 32.20 -6.43 -23.32
N ARG A 40 31.83 -5.46 -22.49
CA ARG A 40 30.73 -4.52 -22.78
C ARG A 40 31.14 -3.55 -23.90
N PRO A 41 30.24 -3.23 -24.85
CA PRO A 41 30.53 -2.25 -25.89
C PRO A 41 30.60 -0.83 -25.32
N ARG A 42 31.61 -0.08 -25.76
CA ARG A 42 31.75 1.36 -25.53
C ARG A 42 30.51 2.07 -26.08
N ARG A 43 29.71 2.66 -25.19
CA ARG A 43 28.58 3.50 -25.57
C ARG A 43 29.10 4.90 -25.89
N ASP A 44 28.87 5.27 -27.13
CA ASP A 44 29.24 6.52 -27.78
C ASP A 44 28.62 7.74 -27.06
N ARG A 45 29.45 8.74 -26.77
CA ARG A 45 29.14 9.84 -25.83
C ARG A 45 28.97 11.18 -26.56
N GLY A 46 28.32 11.15 -27.73
CA GLY A 46 28.34 12.28 -28.69
C GLY A 46 27.00 12.72 -29.27
N ARG A 47 25.86 12.55 -28.60
CA ARG A 47 24.53 12.92 -29.18
C ARG A 47 23.58 13.73 -28.30
N HIS A 48 24.05 14.33 -27.20
CA HIS A 48 23.15 15.07 -26.30
C HIS A 48 23.05 16.59 -26.56
N HIS A 49 23.88 17.17 -27.42
CA HIS A 49 23.82 18.62 -27.66
C HIS A 49 22.85 19.07 -28.77
N GLN A 50 22.25 18.15 -29.53
CA GLN A 50 21.45 18.54 -30.71
C GLN A 50 19.92 18.52 -30.50
N LEU A 51 19.43 18.11 -29.33
CA LEU A 51 17.98 18.09 -29.03
C LEU A 51 17.51 19.22 -28.10
N GLN A 52 18.43 20.04 -27.58
CA GLN A 52 18.06 21.19 -26.72
C GLN A 52 17.72 22.46 -27.51
N GLU A 53 18.16 22.60 -28.76
CA GLU A 53 17.81 23.77 -29.58
C GLU A 53 16.43 23.62 -30.26
N GLU A 54 15.94 22.40 -30.49
CA GLU A 54 14.63 22.19 -31.17
C GLU A 54 13.41 22.34 -30.23
N LEU A 55 13.61 22.38 -28.90
CA LEU A 55 12.55 22.51 -27.90
C LEU A 55 12.31 23.96 -27.41
N ALA A 56 13.15 24.91 -27.81
CA ALA A 56 12.98 26.33 -27.45
C ALA A 56 11.91 27.03 -28.30
N ASP A 57 11.69 26.59 -29.55
CA ASP A 57 10.76 27.25 -30.47
C ASP A 57 9.29 26.83 -30.32
N VAL A 58 8.99 25.75 -29.58
CA VAL A 58 7.60 25.26 -29.39
C VAL A 58 6.88 25.97 -28.23
N ASN A 59 7.60 26.61 -27.30
CA ASN A 59 7.01 27.22 -26.10
C ASN A 59 6.52 28.67 -26.27
N ALA A 60 6.63 29.27 -27.46
CA ALA A 60 6.19 30.65 -27.71
C ALA A 60 4.76 30.80 -28.23
N ALA A 61 4.01 29.71 -28.47
CA ALA A 61 2.68 29.76 -29.09
C ALA A 61 1.64 28.87 -28.40
N SER A 62 1.27 29.16 -27.14
CA SER A 62 0.08 28.55 -26.54
C SER A 62 -0.52 29.36 -25.38
N ALA A 63 -0.97 30.58 -25.69
CA ALA A 63 -1.86 31.36 -24.82
C ALA A 63 -3.24 31.49 -25.49
N ALA A 64 -4.05 30.43 -25.46
CA ALA A 64 -5.48 30.48 -25.74
C ALA A 64 -6.20 29.31 -25.04
N PRO A 65 -7.36 29.53 -24.40
CA PRO A 65 -8.08 28.46 -23.70
C PRO A 65 -8.80 27.51 -24.67
N PRO A 66 -8.84 26.20 -24.42
CA PRO A 66 -9.54 25.27 -25.29
C PRO A 66 -11.06 25.39 -25.15
N ARG A 67 -11.72 25.48 -26.31
CA ARG A 67 -13.17 25.45 -26.48
C ARG A 67 -13.69 24.03 -26.23
N LEU A 68 -14.73 23.94 -25.42
CA LEU A 68 -15.53 22.73 -25.24
C LEU A 68 -16.25 22.39 -26.57
N SER A 69 -16.19 21.13 -26.97
CA SER A 69 -17.13 20.54 -27.94
C SER A 69 -17.63 19.21 -27.39
N PRO A 70 -18.95 18.95 -27.41
CA PRO A 70 -19.51 17.68 -26.99
C PRO A 70 -19.55 16.72 -28.18
N SER A 71 -19.09 15.48 -28.00
CA SER A 71 -19.37 14.41 -28.95
C SER A 71 -19.93 13.19 -28.24
N VAL A 72 -21.23 13.08 -28.35
CA VAL A 72 -22.06 11.88 -28.26
C VAL A 72 -21.51 10.81 -29.21
N ALA A 73 -21.43 9.54 -28.77
CA ALA A 73 -21.99 8.37 -29.48
C ALA A 73 -21.52 7.04 -28.88
N ALA A 74 -22.49 6.31 -28.33
CA ALA A 74 -22.75 4.89 -28.56
C ALA A 74 -21.57 3.89 -28.54
N ALA A 75 -21.51 3.11 -27.45
CA ALA A 75 -21.07 1.73 -27.52
C ALA A 75 -21.90 0.87 -26.55
N GLN A 76 -23.12 0.54 -26.99
CA GLN A 76 -23.84 -0.63 -26.53
C GLN A 76 -23.09 -1.88 -27.00
N GLY A 77 -22.94 -2.88 -26.13
CA GLY A 77 -22.71 -4.25 -26.60
C GLY A 77 -22.00 -5.18 -25.63
N ARG A 78 -22.75 -6.21 -25.23
CA ARG A 78 -22.31 -7.54 -24.75
C ARG A 78 -22.02 -7.71 -23.27
N ALA A 79 -23.12 -7.76 -22.51
CA ALA A 79 -23.26 -8.72 -21.43
C ALA A 79 -23.30 -10.15 -22.01
N ARG A 80 -22.26 -10.96 -21.74
CA ARG A 80 -22.30 -12.42 -21.91
C ARG A 80 -22.81 -13.01 -20.59
N SER A 81 -24.09 -13.33 -20.54
CA SER A 81 -24.67 -14.21 -19.53
C SER A 81 -24.45 -15.65 -19.95
N GLU A 82 -23.52 -16.33 -19.30
CA GLU A 82 -23.43 -17.81 -19.30
C GLU A 82 -24.59 -18.36 -18.47
N PRO A 83 -25.44 -19.27 -19.01
CA PRO A 83 -26.43 -19.98 -18.21
C PRO A 83 -25.77 -21.11 -17.43
N PHE A 84 -25.73 -20.98 -16.11
CA PHE A 84 -25.36 -22.04 -15.18
C PHE A 84 -26.45 -23.13 -15.19
N SER A 85 -26.22 -24.22 -15.92
CA SER A 85 -27.13 -25.38 -15.95
C SER A 85 -26.89 -26.26 -14.71
N VAL A 86 -27.82 -26.21 -13.75
CA VAL A 86 -27.87 -27.14 -12.62
C VAL A 86 -28.44 -28.47 -13.12
N GLN A 87 -27.58 -29.48 -13.22
CA GLN A 87 -27.93 -30.83 -13.63
C GLN A 87 -28.47 -31.60 -12.41
N ALA A 88 -29.79 -31.60 -12.22
CA ALA A 88 -30.45 -32.46 -11.24
C ALA A 88 -30.48 -33.90 -11.77
N ARG A 89 -29.69 -34.78 -11.14
CA ARG A 89 -29.72 -36.23 -11.36
C ARG A 89 -31.06 -36.79 -10.85
N ALA A 90 -31.97 -37.09 -11.77
CA ALA A 90 -33.09 -37.98 -11.52
C ALA A 90 -32.61 -39.43 -11.67
N SER A 91 -32.35 -40.09 -10.53
CA SER A 91 -32.13 -41.52 -10.47
C SER A 91 -33.46 -42.22 -10.74
N GLY A 92 -33.54 -42.90 -11.88
CA GLY A 92 -34.67 -43.73 -12.26
C GLY A 92 -34.87 -44.91 -11.30
N LEU A 93 -36.14 -45.22 -11.07
CA LEU A 93 -36.61 -46.56 -10.73
C LEU A 93 -38.00 -46.69 -11.35
N SER A 94 -38.00 -47.27 -12.55
CA SER A 94 -39.18 -47.79 -13.23
C SER A 94 -39.31 -49.25 -12.82
N VAL A 95 -40.44 -49.59 -12.19
CA VAL A 95 -40.90 -50.99 -12.08
C VAL A 95 -42.30 -51.02 -12.66
N ALA A 96 -42.45 -51.91 -13.64
CA ALA A 96 -43.61 -52.06 -14.47
C ALA A 96 -44.87 -52.50 -13.70
N ALA A 97 -45.98 -51.93 -14.18
CA ALA A 97 -47.33 -52.47 -14.29
C ALA A 97 -47.56 -53.93 -13.86
N LEU A 98 -48.62 -54.13 -13.07
CA LEU A 98 -49.52 -55.27 -13.23
C LEU A 98 -50.89 -55.00 -12.56
N ALA A 99 -51.92 -55.16 -13.39
CA ALA A 99 -53.31 -55.54 -13.06
C ALA A 99 -54.16 -54.62 -12.15
N ALA A 100 -55.13 -53.96 -12.79
CA ALA A 100 -56.44 -53.70 -12.19
C ALA A 100 -57.21 -55.04 -12.07
N PRO A 101 -58.12 -55.21 -11.08
CA PRO A 101 -59.45 -54.65 -11.25
C PRO A 101 -60.13 -54.12 -9.98
N GLU A 102 -61.20 -53.37 -10.23
CA GLU A 102 -62.43 -53.18 -9.46
C GLU A 102 -62.45 -52.43 -8.10
N GLU A 103 -63.20 -51.33 -8.15
CA GLU A 103 -64.21 -50.90 -7.17
C GLU A 103 -63.91 -51.17 -5.69
N ALA A 104 -62.99 -50.39 -5.15
CA ALA A 104 -63.14 -49.91 -3.78
C ALA A 104 -63.64 -48.47 -3.84
N ASP A 105 -64.86 -48.27 -3.37
CA ASP A 105 -65.49 -46.99 -3.03
C ASP A 105 -64.67 -46.34 -1.91
N ALA A 106 -63.46 -45.91 -2.25
CA ALA A 106 -62.60 -45.13 -1.39
C ALA A 106 -63.22 -43.74 -1.39
N VAL A 107 -64.05 -43.50 -0.38
CA VAL A 107 -64.43 -42.18 0.11
C VAL A 107 -63.17 -41.34 0.13
N ARG A 108 -62.98 -40.57 -0.96
CA ARG A 108 -61.94 -39.56 -1.06
C ARG A 108 -62.41 -38.48 -0.11
N VAL A 109 -62.02 -38.60 1.17
CA VAL A 109 -61.99 -37.50 2.09
C VAL A 109 -61.13 -36.45 1.42
N GLY A 110 -61.78 -35.48 0.79
CA GLY A 110 -61.13 -34.35 0.14
C GLY A 110 -60.36 -33.62 1.21
N LEU A 111 -59.07 -33.96 1.35
CA LEU A 111 -58.16 -33.15 2.14
C LEU A 111 -58.19 -31.76 1.48
N PRO A 112 -58.54 -30.71 2.23
CA PRO A 112 -58.67 -29.38 1.66
C PRO A 112 -57.35 -29.04 0.97
N SER A 113 -57.41 -28.80 -0.34
CA SER A 113 -56.26 -28.28 -1.06
C SER A 113 -55.89 -26.97 -0.36
N PRO A 114 -54.67 -26.84 0.20
CA PRO A 114 -54.28 -25.62 0.89
C PRO A 114 -54.45 -24.49 -0.13
N GLY A 115 -55.38 -23.57 0.17
CA GLY A 115 -55.75 -22.53 -0.77
C GLY A 115 -54.50 -21.80 -1.23
N GLU A 116 -54.28 -21.78 -2.53
CA GLU A 116 -53.23 -21.00 -3.17
C GLU A 116 -53.61 -19.52 -3.01
N GLY A 117 -53.31 -18.97 -1.84
CA GLY A 117 -53.54 -17.58 -1.51
C GLY A 117 -52.64 -16.69 -2.36
N GLY A 118 -53.21 -16.01 -3.35
CA GLY A 118 -52.52 -14.94 -4.06
C GLY A 118 -52.23 -13.77 -3.12
N PHE A 119 -51.02 -13.22 -3.21
CA PHE A 119 -50.65 -12.00 -2.48
C PHE A 119 -51.56 -10.84 -2.89
N THR A 120 -52.11 -10.14 -1.91
CA THR A 120 -52.92 -8.95 -2.20
C THR A 120 -52.03 -7.80 -2.67
N LEU A 121 -52.58 -6.88 -3.47
CA LEU A 121 -51.85 -5.68 -3.89
C LEU A 121 -51.39 -4.83 -2.69
N LEU A 122 -52.20 -4.79 -1.64
CA LEU A 122 -51.87 -4.09 -0.39
C LEU A 122 -50.70 -4.75 0.34
N GLU A 123 -50.64 -6.08 0.34
CA GLU A 123 -49.53 -6.83 0.95
C GLU A 123 -48.22 -6.59 0.20
N LEU A 124 -48.25 -6.58 -1.14
CA LEU A 124 -47.06 -6.25 -1.92
C LEU A 124 -46.59 -4.81 -1.65
N LEU A 125 -47.51 -3.86 -1.53
CA LEU A 125 -47.19 -2.47 -1.20
C LEU A 125 -46.57 -2.37 0.19
N LEU A 126 -47.13 -3.06 1.19
CA LEU A 126 -46.60 -3.11 2.54
C LEU A 126 -45.19 -3.70 2.58
N VAL A 127 -44.94 -4.79 1.83
CA VAL A 127 -43.61 -5.41 1.73
C VAL A 127 -42.60 -4.43 1.12
N LEU A 128 -42.96 -3.72 0.06
CA LEU A 128 -42.07 -2.71 -0.54
C LEU A 128 -41.76 -1.56 0.43
N VAL A 129 -42.75 -1.11 1.19
CA VAL A 129 -42.54 -0.09 2.25
C VAL A 129 -41.61 -0.61 3.34
N LEU A 130 -41.81 -1.85 3.81
CA LEU A 130 -40.94 -2.48 4.81
C LEU A 130 -39.51 -2.65 4.29
N LEU A 131 -39.34 -3.10 3.04
CA LEU A 131 -38.02 -3.19 2.40
C LEU A 131 -37.35 -1.82 2.27
N GLY A 132 -38.10 -0.76 1.97
CA GLY A 132 -37.58 0.60 1.93
C GLY A 132 -37.08 1.07 3.29
N ILE A 133 -37.85 0.84 4.36
CA ILE A 133 -37.47 1.18 5.74
C ILE A 133 -36.21 0.39 6.15
N LEU A 134 -36.18 -0.91 5.87
CA LEU A 134 -35.02 -1.77 6.13
C LEU A 134 -33.78 -1.30 5.36
N ALA A 135 -33.93 -0.92 4.09
CA ALA A 135 -32.83 -0.40 3.29
C ALA A 135 -32.22 0.89 3.89
N LEU A 136 -33.07 1.80 4.39
CA LEU A 136 -32.62 3.03 5.07
C LEU A 136 -31.85 2.74 6.37
N LEU A 137 -32.28 1.73 7.14
CA LEU A 137 -31.62 1.34 8.39
C LEU A 137 -30.27 0.64 8.14
N VAL A 138 -30.18 -0.12 7.05
CA VAL A 138 -29.03 -0.99 6.75
C VAL A 138 -27.93 -0.26 5.98
N ALA A 139 -28.27 0.69 5.11
CA ALA A 139 -27.33 1.48 4.31
C ALA A 139 -26.14 2.07 5.11
N PRO A 140 -26.32 2.78 6.24
CA PRO A 140 -25.20 3.39 6.97
C PRO A 140 -24.23 2.35 7.56
N ARG A 141 -24.72 1.16 7.94
CA ARG A 141 -23.84 0.10 8.50
C ARG A 141 -22.90 -0.47 7.44
N PHE A 142 -23.36 -0.62 6.20
CA PHE A 142 -22.52 -1.11 5.10
C PHE A 142 -21.48 -0.07 4.66
N ALA A 143 -21.81 1.23 4.74
CA ALA A 143 -20.84 2.29 4.45
C ALA A 143 -19.66 2.26 5.44
N GLY A 144 -19.95 2.17 6.75
CA GLY A 144 -18.90 2.12 7.78
C GLY A 144 -18.05 0.84 7.75
N ALA A 145 -18.64 -0.32 7.43
CA ALA A 145 -17.87 -1.57 7.34
C ALA A 145 -16.83 -1.56 6.20
N ARG A 146 -17.17 -0.94 5.06
CA ARG A 146 -16.22 -0.80 3.94
C ARG A 146 -15.07 0.14 4.28
N SER A 147 -15.35 1.23 5.01
CA SER A 147 -14.34 2.21 5.39
C SER A 147 -13.35 1.65 6.42
N ALA A 148 -13.82 0.93 7.44
CA ALA A 148 -12.94 0.27 8.40
C ALA A 148 -12.00 -0.75 7.73
N GLY A 149 -12.50 -1.51 6.74
CA GLY A 149 -11.70 -2.42 5.94
C GLY A 149 -10.64 -1.71 5.08
N ALA A 150 -10.96 -0.53 4.53
CA ALA A 150 -10.03 0.29 3.77
C ALA A 150 -8.87 0.80 4.64
N LEU A 151 -9.17 1.26 5.86
CA LEU A 151 -8.16 1.76 6.80
C LEU A 151 -7.18 0.66 7.24
N GLU A 152 -7.71 -0.51 7.60
CA GLU A 152 -6.91 -1.68 7.95
C GLU A 152 -6.02 -2.15 6.77
N ALA A 153 -6.60 -2.19 5.56
CA ALA A 153 -5.87 -2.56 4.36
C ALA A 153 -4.75 -1.56 4.05
N GLN A 154 -4.95 -0.26 4.27
CA GLN A 154 -3.92 0.77 4.09
C GLN A 154 -2.75 0.55 5.05
N ALA A 155 -3.04 0.35 6.34
CA ALA A 155 -2.01 0.14 7.36
C ALA A 155 -1.17 -1.11 7.05
N ARG A 156 -1.82 -2.22 6.66
CA ARG A 156 -1.13 -3.45 6.23
C ARG A 156 -0.29 -3.25 4.98
N ALA A 157 -0.76 -2.46 4.03
CA ALA A 157 -0.01 -2.18 2.81
C ALA A 157 1.26 -1.35 3.11
N ALA A 158 1.18 -0.38 4.04
CA ALA A 158 2.35 0.34 4.53
C ALA A 158 3.37 -0.60 5.18
N VAL A 159 2.92 -1.52 6.05
CA VAL A 159 3.79 -2.56 6.65
C VAL A 159 4.43 -3.46 5.59
N ALA A 160 3.66 -3.88 4.58
CA ALA A 160 4.17 -4.72 3.50
C ALA A 160 5.24 -4.00 2.65
N LEU A 161 5.01 -2.73 2.32
CA LEU A 161 5.99 -1.90 1.59
C LEU A 161 7.26 -1.69 2.41
N ALA A 162 7.15 -1.42 3.71
CA ALA A 162 8.30 -1.29 4.60
C ALA A 162 9.13 -2.58 4.66
N ARG A 163 8.47 -3.73 4.80
CA ARG A 163 9.12 -5.05 4.75
C ARG A 163 9.83 -5.28 3.42
N LYS A 164 9.19 -4.90 2.30
CA LYS A 164 9.80 -4.97 0.96
C LYS A 164 11.03 -4.06 0.86
N ALA A 165 10.95 -2.82 1.34
CA ALA A 165 12.06 -1.86 1.36
C ALA A 165 13.27 -2.42 2.11
N ARG A 166 13.06 -2.94 3.32
CA ARG A 166 14.10 -3.58 4.13
C ARG A 166 14.73 -4.79 3.43
N ALA A 167 13.90 -5.67 2.86
CA ALA A 167 14.37 -6.85 2.15
C ALA A 167 15.24 -6.47 0.94
N LEU A 168 14.83 -5.46 0.17
CA LEU A 168 15.60 -4.93 -0.96
C LEU A 168 16.90 -4.27 -0.50
N ALA A 169 16.88 -3.50 0.59
CA ALA A 169 18.08 -2.87 1.13
C ALA A 169 19.14 -3.90 1.52
N ALA A 170 18.72 -4.95 2.23
CA ALA A 170 19.59 -6.04 2.64
C ALA A 170 20.10 -6.86 1.44
N ALA A 171 19.23 -7.18 0.48
CA ALA A 171 19.58 -7.99 -0.68
C ALA A 171 20.55 -7.29 -1.63
N GLU A 172 20.41 -5.98 -1.80
CA GLU A 172 21.16 -5.22 -2.80
C GLU A 172 22.33 -4.43 -2.21
N GLY A 173 22.47 -4.39 -0.88
CA GLY A 173 23.58 -3.70 -0.23
C GLY A 173 23.48 -2.17 -0.29
N ARG A 174 22.28 -1.61 -0.49
CA ARG A 174 22.07 -0.15 -0.63
C ARG A 174 20.84 0.37 0.11
N THR A 175 20.83 1.66 0.43
CA THR A 175 19.72 2.30 1.16
C THR A 175 18.46 2.40 0.29
N TYR A 176 17.35 1.91 0.83
CA TYR A 176 16.02 2.10 0.26
C TYR A 176 15.22 3.14 1.05
N LEU A 177 14.31 3.80 0.35
CA LEU A 177 13.45 4.85 0.87
C LEU A 177 11.99 4.43 0.68
N LEU A 178 11.19 4.54 1.73
CA LEU A 178 9.73 4.54 1.60
C LEU A 178 9.28 6.00 1.64
N ARG A 179 8.89 6.51 0.48
CA ARG A 179 8.39 7.88 0.32
C ARG A 179 6.90 7.90 0.54
N ILE A 180 6.49 8.77 1.45
CA ILE A 180 5.09 9.01 1.78
C ILE A 180 4.76 10.41 1.30
N ASP A 181 3.78 10.46 0.40
CA ASP A 181 3.29 11.68 -0.23
C ASP A 181 1.83 11.86 0.19
N PRO A 182 1.57 12.62 1.26
CA PRO A 182 0.22 12.78 1.79
C PRO A 182 -0.67 13.65 0.92
N VAL A 183 -0.09 14.52 0.09
CA VAL A 183 -0.80 15.42 -0.83
C VAL A 183 -1.38 14.63 -2.00
N HIS A 184 -0.54 13.86 -2.67
CA HIS A 184 -0.95 12.95 -3.75
C HIS A 184 -1.51 11.63 -3.23
N ARG A 185 -1.47 11.41 -1.91
CA ARG A 185 -1.96 10.21 -1.22
C ARG A 185 -1.33 8.94 -1.79
N THR A 186 -0.01 8.90 -1.87
CA THR A 186 0.72 7.72 -2.36
C THR A 186 1.83 7.30 -1.41
N LEU A 187 2.07 5.98 -1.38
CA LEU A 187 3.26 5.38 -0.80
C LEU A 187 4.08 4.80 -1.95
N ARG A 188 5.38 5.10 -2.02
CA ARG A 188 6.24 4.54 -3.07
C ARG A 188 7.60 4.15 -2.51
N LEU A 189 8.18 3.10 -3.08
CA LEU A 189 9.58 2.77 -2.81
C LEU A 189 10.47 3.56 -3.74
N ALA A 190 11.60 4.01 -3.24
CA ALA A 190 12.68 4.55 -4.03
C ALA A 190 14.01 4.01 -3.50
N ARG A 191 15.08 4.16 -4.26
CA ARG A 191 16.43 3.79 -3.82
C ARG A 191 17.31 5.02 -3.79
N ARG A 192 18.23 5.11 -2.83
CA ARG A 192 19.24 6.17 -2.85
C ARG A 192 20.16 5.91 -4.04
N ARG A 193 20.44 6.95 -4.82
CA ARG A 193 21.35 6.87 -5.97
C ARG A 193 22.77 6.58 -5.48
N ASP A 194 23.58 5.97 -6.34
CA ASP A 194 24.99 5.67 -6.04
C ASP A 194 25.72 6.97 -5.63
N PRO A 195 26.39 7.02 -4.45
CA PRO A 195 27.15 8.19 -4.01
C PRO A 195 28.31 8.57 -4.94
N LEU A 196 28.64 7.74 -5.95
CA LEU A 196 29.58 8.09 -7.02
C LEU A 196 28.93 8.84 -8.21
N ALA A 197 27.62 9.09 -8.15
CA ALA A 197 26.93 9.96 -9.12
C ALA A 197 27.42 11.42 -8.99
N ALA A 198 27.24 12.22 -10.05
CA ALA A 198 27.76 13.59 -10.06
C ALA A 198 27.20 14.42 -8.89
N PRO A 199 28.04 15.20 -8.19
CA PRO A 199 27.64 16.02 -7.06
C PRO A 199 26.65 17.11 -7.53
N GLY A 200 25.40 16.99 -7.09
CA GLY A 200 24.26 17.79 -7.56
C GLY A 200 22.96 16.96 -7.65
N ASP A 201 23.09 15.64 -7.76
CA ASP A 201 21.99 14.67 -7.83
C ASP A 201 21.91 13.75 -6.58
N GLU A 202 22.67 14.06 -5.53
CA GLU A 202 22.91 13.16 -4.37
C GLU A 202 21.69 12.93 -3.48
N ASP A 203 20.76 13.89 -3.46
CA ASP A 203 19.54 13.83 -2.66
C ASP A 203 18.30 13.40 -3.47
N ALA A 204 18.42 13.32 -4.80
CA ALA A 204 17.32 12.88 -5.66
C ALA A 204 17.24 11.35 -5.66
N PRO A 205 16.16 10.75 -5.11
CA PRO A 205 16.06 9.31 -5.07
C PRO A 205 15.87 8.76 -6.48
N GLU A 206 16.57 7.66 -6.80
CA GLU A 206 16.39 6.99 -8.08
C GLU A 206 15.07 6.23 -8.05
N LEU A 207 14.18 6.60 -8.96
CA LEU A 207 12.90 5.94 -9.20
C LEU A 207 13.07 4.97 -10.37
N ASP A 208 12.38 3.83 -10.31
CA ASP A 208 12.20 3.02 -11.52
C ASP A 208 11.28 3.80 -12.45
N LEU A 209 11.87 4.53 -13.40
CA LEU A 209 11.14 5.23 -14.44
C LEU A 209 10.68 4.28 -15.56
N GLY A 210 10.73 2.96 -15.32
CA GLY A 210 10.20 1.95 -16.24
C GLY A 210 8.80 2.35 -16.69
N GLY A 211 8.64 2.57 -18.00
CA GLY A 211 7.43 3.14 -18.60
C GLY A 211 6.18 2.26 -18.47
N ASP A 212 6.33 1.05 -17.93
CA ASP A 212 5.24 0.14 -17.61
C ASP A 212 5.02 0.18 -16.09
N ALA A 213 3.75 0.29 -15.66
CA ALA A 213 3.32 0.39 -14.25
C ALA A 213 3.71 -0.80 -13.34
N VAL A 214 4.60 -1.69 -13.79
CA VAL A 214 5.13 -2.89 -13.14
C VAL A 214 6.59 -2.69 -12.73
N GLY A 215 6.94 -1.48 -12.27
CA GLY A 215 8.23 -1.19 -11.65
C GLY A 215 8.28 -1.59 -10.18
N TRP A 216 9.48 -1.85 -9.64
CA TRP A 216 9.63 -2.16 -8.20
C TRP A 216 9.25 -0.97 -7.29
N SER A 217 9.23 0.24 -7.86
CA SER A 217 8.83 1.53 -7.25
C SER A 217 7.42 2.00 -7.65
N ALA A 218 6.56 1.12 -8.16
CA ALA A 218 5.19 1.52 -8.53
C ALA A 218 4.48 2.19 -7.34
N PRO A 219 3.85 3.37 -7.55
CA PRO A 219 3.18 4.08 -6.47
C PRO A 219 1.94 3.29 -6.02
N LEU A 220 1.81 3.14 -4.72
CA LEU A 220 0.64 2.57 -4.06
C LEU A 220 -0.27 3.72 -3.60
N PRO A 221 -1.43 3.94 -4.23
CA PRO A 221 -2.35 4.98 -3.79
C PRO A 221 -2.98 4.61 -2.45
N PHE A 222 -3.35 5.62 -1.65
CA PHE A 222 -4.12 5.41 -0.44
C PHE A 222 -5.50 4.86 -0.81
N ARG A 223 -6.03 4.01 0.06
CA ARG A 223 -7.41 3.52 -0.09
C ARG A 223 -8.41 4.68 0.03
N GLU A 224 -9.58 4.48 -0.57
CA GLU A 224 -10.65 5.47 -0.60
C GLU A 224 -11.00 5.95 0.82
N GLY A 225 -11.06 7.28 0.99
CA GLY A 225 -11.36 7.91 2.27
C GLY A 225 -10.23 7.90 3.30
N VAL A 226 -9.12 7.19 3.07
CA VAL A 226 -8.00 7.15 4.02
C VAL A 226 -7.10 8.37 3.86
N VAL A 227 -6.73 8.98 4.98
CA VAL A 227 -5.80 10.11 5.07
C VAL A 227 -4.71 9.83 6.10
N LEU A 228 -3.57 10.50 5.96
CA LEU A 228 -2.51 10.49 6.95
C LEU A 228 -2.74 11.65 7.90
N ARG A 229 -3.06 11.35 9.17
CA ARG A 229 -3.44 12.36 10.16
C ARG A 229 -2.24 12.89 10.93
N ARG A 230 -1.31 11.99 11.29
CA ARG A 230 -0.15 12.31 12.11
C ARG A 230 1.04 11.49 11.67
N VAL A 231 2.20 12.12 11.72
CA VAL A 231 3.50 11.51 11.45
C VAL A 231 4.44 11.95 12.55
N GLU A 232 5.09 10.99 13.18
CA GLU A 232 6.16 11.24 14.13
C GLU A 232 7.41 10.52 13.65
N ARG A 233 8.56 11.16 13.83
CA ARG A 233 9.86 10.64 13.46
C ARG A 233 10.84 10.71 14.61
N GLY A 234 11.81 9.80 14.58
CA GLY A 234 12.85 9.75 15.59
C GLY A 234 12.45 8.84 16.74
N ALA A 235 13.37 8.77 17.71
CA ALA A 235 13.28 7.78 18.77
C ALA A 235 12.00 7.95 19.61
N PRO A 236 11.49 6.85 20.21
CA PRO A 236 10.27 6.87 21.01
C PRO A 236 10.27 7.93 22.13
N GLU A 237 11.44 8.19 22.71
CA GLU A 237 11.64 9.18 23.77
C GLU A 237 11.69 10.64 23.29
N ALA A 238 11.93 10.87 22.00
CA ALA A 238 12.06 12.19 21.41
C ALA A 238 11.42 12.27 20.02
N PRO A 239 10.10 12.01 19.90
CA PRO A 239 9.41 12.07 18.63
C PRO A 239 9.33 13.51 18.13
N VAL A 240 9.67 13.71 16.88
CA VAL A 240 9.51 14.95 16.15
C VAL A 240 8.28 14.82 15.28
N ALA A 241 7.27 15.65 15.55
CA ALA A 241 6.10 15.75 14.69
C ALA A 241 6.52 16.27 13.31
N VAL A 242 6.12 15.55 12.27
CA VAL A 242 6.30 15.97 10.88
C VAL A 242 4.97 16.54 10.40
N ASP A 243 5.03 17.65 9.67
CA ASP A 243 3.85 18.21 9.01
C ASP A 243 3.24 17.15 8.07
N PRO A 244 2.00 16.68 8.33
CA PRO A 244 1.35 15.67 7.50
C PRO A 244 0.98 16.21 6.11
N GLY A 245 1.19 17.50 5.82
CA GLY A 245 1.07 18.07 4.48
C GLY A 245 2.34 17.99 3.62
N GLN A 246 3.46 17.51 4.18
CA GLN A 246 4.74 17.47 3.46
C GLN A 246 5.17 16.04 3.13
N ASP A 247 5.83 15.88 1.99
CA ASP A 247 6.49 14.64 1.61
C ASP A 247 7.60 14.28 2.59
N PHE A 248 7.74 12.99 2.91
CA PHE A 248 8.86 12.51 3.71
C PHE A 248 9.27 11.07 3.36
N ASP A 249 10.52 10.73 3.63
CA ASP A 249 11.16 9.49 3.20
C ASP A 249 11.71 8.68 4.37
N LEU A 250 11.13 7.51 4.67
CA LEU A 250 11.66 6.61 5.70
C LEU A 250 12.80 5.76 5.13
N ARG A 251 13.96 5.80 5.78
CA ARG A 251 15.16 5.11 5.31
C ARG A 251 15.27 3.69 5.85
N PHE A 252 15.70 2.77 5.00
CA PHE A 252 16.03 1.38 5.33
C PHE A 252 17.46 1.09 4.87
N PHE A 253 18.27 0.59 5.78
CA PHE A 253 19.71 0.41 5.58
C PHE A 253 20.07 -1.05 5.23
N PRO A 254 21.22 -1.28 4.57
CA PRO A 254 21.64 -2.63 4.16
C PRO A 254 21.89 -3.62 5.31
N ASP A 255 22.19 -3.11 6.50
CA ASP A 255 22.36 -3.91 7.72
C ASP A 255 21.02 -4.41 8.31
N GLY A 256 19.91 -4.02 7.69
CA GLY A 256 18.56 -4.38 8.12
C GLY A 256 17.95 -3.43 9.15
N THR A 257 18.65 -2.35 9.53
CA THR A 257 18.11 -1.26 10.36
C THR A 257 17.29 -0.27 9.52
N GLY A 258 16.62 0.67 10.17
CA GLY A 258 15.85 1.73 9.51
C GLY A 258 15.71 2.99 10.36
N GLU A 259 14.84 3.89 9.95
CA GLU A 259 14.43 5.04 10.75
C GLU A 259 13.21 4.73 11.62
N ASP A 260 13.18 5.28 12.84
CA ASP A 260 12.01 5.24 13.72
C ASP A 260 10.94 6.21 13.22
N ALA A 261 9.71 5.72 13.16
CA ALA A 261 8.55 6.54 12.85
C ALA A 261 7.24 5.94 13.34
N LEU A 262 6.25 6.80 13.54
CA LEU A 262 4.86 6.44 13.76
C LEU A 262 4.00 7.12 12.70
N LEU A 263 3.24 6.32 11.95
CA LEU A 263 2.26 6.79 10.99
C LEU A 263 0.86 6.52 11.55
N VAL A 264 0.02 7.56 11.58
CA VAL A 264 -1.38 7.44 11.99
C VAL A 264 -2.26 7.70 10.78
N PHE A 265 -2.90 6.65 10.30
CA PHE A 265 -3.92 6.73 9.26
C PHE A 265 -5.29 6.90 9.93
N SER A 266 -6.17 7.69 9.31
CA SER A 266 -7.57 7.78 9.69
C SER A 266 -8.46 7.83 8.46
N LEU A 267 -9.77 7.64 8.66
CA LEU A 267 -10.75 7.93 7.63
C LEU A 267 -11.13 9.42 7.68
N ALA A 268 -11.33 10.04 6.52
CA ALA A 268 -11.75 11.42 6.44
C ALA A 268 -13.09 11.62 7.16
N GLY A 269 -13.08 12.43 8.23
CA GLY A 269 -14.27 12.73 9.02
C GLY A 269 -14.68 11.65 10.03
N ALA A 270 -13.84 10.64 10.29
CA ALA A 270 -14.05 9.68 11.37
C ALA A 270 -12.92 9.72 12.40
N ASP A 271 -13.23 9.36 13.64
CA ASP A 271 -12.26 9.24 14.73
C ASP A 271 -11.53 7.90 14.76
N GLU A 272 -11.86 6.98 13.83
CA GLU A 272 -11.15 5.71 13.72
C GLU A 272 -9.73 5.90 13.17
N GLU A 273 -8.76 5.38 13.91
CA GLU A 273 -7.35 5.44 13.56
C GLU A 273 -6.70 4.05 13.46
N ARG A 274 -5.67 3.98 12.62
CA ARG A 274 -4.76 2.83 12.53
C ARG A 274 -3.32 3.31 12.54
N TRP A 275 -2.56 2.74 13.46
CA TRP A 275 -1.22 3.18 13.77
C TRP A 275 -0.23 2.17 13.18
N VAL A 276 0.78 2.65 12.47
CA VAL A 276 1.87 1.85 11.93
C VAL A 276 3.18 2.35 12.52
N ARG A 277 3.83 1.50 13.30
CA ARG A 277 5.09 1.81 13.97
C ARG A 277 6.26 1.17 13.22
N PHE A 278 7.30 1.97 13.01
CA PHE A 278 8.57 1.61 12.41
C PHE A 278 9.64 1.66 13.51
N ASP A 279 10.35 0.56 13.68
CA ASP A 279 11.42 0.39 14.67
C ASP A 279 12.78 0.49 13.98
N ALA A 280 13.62 1.44 14.40
CA ALA A 280 14.90 1.72 13.79
C ALA A 280 15.90 0.57 13.96
N ALA A 281 15.98 0.02 15.17
CA ALA A 281 16.95 -1.02 15.51
C ALA A 281 16.70 -2.31 14.72
N LEU A 282 15.43 -2.63 14.48
CA LEU A 282 15.04 -3.84 13.76
C LEU A 282 14.72 -3.58 12.28
N GLY A 283 14.57 -2.32 11.86
CA GLY A 283 14.02 -1.94 10.56
C GLY A 283 12.60 -2.47 10.32
N LEU A 284 11.89 -2.86 11.39
CA LEU A 284 10.61 -3.56 11.29
C LEU A 284 9.44 -2.59 11.36
N ALA A 285 8.45 -2.79 10.49
CA ALA A 285 7.16 -2.16 10.58
C ALA A 285 6.12 -3.12 11.18
N ARG A 286 5.27 -2.61 12.07
CA ARG A 286 4.14 -3.34 12.67
C ARG A 286 2.92 -2.45 12.84
N LEU A 287 1.76 -3.09 12.89
CA LEU A 287 0.56 -2.42 13.39
C LEU A 287 0.75 -2.17 14.89
N ALA A 288 0.43 -0.97 15.32
CA ALA A 288 0.41 -0.57 16.72
C ALA A 288 -1.04 -0.34 17.15
N GLU A 289 -1.31 -0.61 18.42
CA GLU A 289 -2.56 -0.17 19.04
C GLU A 289 -2.45 1.34 19.35
N PRO A 290 -3.59 2.06 19.38
CA PRO A 290 -3.59 3.42 19.90
C PRO A 290 -3.06 3.37 21.33
N GLU A 291 -1.89 3.95 21.54
CA GLU A 291 -1.34 4.10 22.88
C GLU A 291 -2.36 4.92 23.66
N ALA A 292 -2.91 4.34 24.73
CA ALA A 292 -3.85 5.05 25.58
C ALA A 292 -3.17 6.34 26.03
N ALA A 293 -3.65 7.47 25.53
CA ALA A 293 -3.13 8.76 25.92
C ALA A 293 -3.19 8.83 27.46
N PRO A 294 -2.06 9.08 28.15
CA PRO A 294 -2.05 9.20 29.60
C PRO A 294 -2.92 10.37 30.10
#